data_AF-N6YG26-F1
#
_entry.id   AF-N6YG26-F1
#
_cell.length_a   1.000
_cell.length_b   1.000
_cell.length_c   1.000
_cell.angle_alpha   90.00
_cell.angle_beta   90.00
_cell.angle_gamma   90.00
#
_symmetry.space_group_name_H-M   'P 1'
#
loop_
_entity.id
_entity.type
_entity.pdbx_description
1 polymer ?
#
loop_
_entity_poly.entity_id
_entity_poly.type
_entity_poly.pdbx_seq_one_letter_code
_entity_poly.pdbx_strand_id
1 'polypeptide(L)'
;MSPVFALSGMHLSILVLSLLGFCALAFATERHAKHLLGRMPAPGWRRMARVAGWLLLFVALAQGIAALGSGVGITLWLGWLSIAALALVFALPKWPWQPPVRENPARNRPRDDAGQSPAVAVSRSRRWVAAGLLAATVAVFAIALLRVEPQPLQREDAIQGTLGPWSFTLAEADRNAPEVVDMDVPIKAFRLRFCEACDADIRHAYLKVNKPRSMRAAGMAFEGARWEREVEIQLPANLQADSELWLTVVGKDGSVHQAAWSMERVSPATVAWFDRQRSGHANR
;
A
#
# COMPACT_ATOMS: atom_id res chain seq x y z
N MET A 1 -22.92 -6.90 12.32
CA MET A 1 -21.71 -6.35 12.96
C MET A 1 -20.85 -5.74 11.87
N SER A 2 -20.65 -4.43 11.90
CA SER A 2 -20.15 -3.67 10.75
C SER A 2 -18.70 -4.05 10.38
N PRO A 3 -18.36 -4.19 9.09
CA PRO A 3 -17.02 -4.62 8.64
C PRO A 3 -15.89 -3.68 9.13
N VAL A 4 -16.21 -2.42 9.40
CA VAL A 4 -15.29 -1.42 9.98
C VAL A 4 -14.82 -1.81 11.38
N PHE A 5 -15.71 -2.32 12.25
CA PHE A 5 -15.34 -2.72 13.62
C PHE A 5 -14.43 -3.95 13.64
N ALA A 6 -14.63 -4.87 12.69
CA ALA A 6 -13.77 -6.05 12.54
C ALA A 6 -12.35 -5.66 12.07
N LEU A 7 -12.24 -4.70 11.15
CA LEU A 7 -10.97 -4.17 10.68
C LEU A 7 -10.22 -3.43 11.82
N SER A 8 -10.90 -2.57 12.56
CA SER A 8 -10.30 -1.84 13.69
C SER A 8 -9.82 -2.76 14.81
N GLY A 9 -10.59 -3.81 15.15
CA GLY A 9 -10.20 -4.80 16.14
C GLY A 9 -8.96 -5.60 15.72
N MET A 10 -8.85 -5.89 14.43
CA MET A 10 -7.69 -6.58 13.87
C MET A 10 -6.41 -5.74 13.97
N HIS A 11 -6.46 -4.45 13.60
CA HIS A 11 -5.31 -3.55 13.73
C HIS A 11 -4.83 -3.45 15.19
N LEU A 12 -5.77 -3.35 16.14
CA LEU A 12 -5.45 -3.33 17.57
C LEU A 12 -4.78 -4.64 18.01
N SER A 13 -5.27 -5.79 17.54
CA SER A 13 -4.68 -7.09 17.89
C SER A 13 -3.27 -7.27 17.33
N ILE A 14 -3.00 -6.83 16.09
CA ILE A 14 -1.65 -6.85 15.49
C ILE A 14 -0.70 -5.97 16.29
N LEU A 15 -1.14 -4.79 16.72
CA LEU A 15 -0.36 -3.89 17.55
C LEU A 15 -0.04 -4.50 18.93
N VAL A 16 -1.03 -5.07 19.61
CA VAL A 16 -0.87 -5.69 20.93
C VAL A 16 0.07 -6.90 20.84
N LEU A 17 -0.10 -7.78 19.85
CA LEU A 17 0.76 -8.93 19.63
C LEU A 17 2.21 -8.52 19.32
N SER A 18 2.39 -7.46 18.53
CA SER A 18 3.71 -6.92 18.20
C SER A 18 4.40 -6.31 19.43
N LEU A 19 3.64 -5.58 20.26
CA LEU A 19 4.15 -5.01 21.51
C LEU A 19 4.53 -6.10 22.52
N LEU A 20 3.69 -7.12 22.69
CA LEU A 20 3.98 -8.27 23.55
C LEU A 20 5.19 -9.07 23.04
N GLY A 21 5.31 -9.26 21.73
CA GLY A 21 6.46 -9.90 21.10
C GLY A 21 7.77 -9.15 21.35
N PHE A 22 7.77 -7.82 21.19
CA PHE A 22 8.93 -6.99 21.51
C PHE A 22 9.26 -6.96 23.02
N CYS A 23 8.26 -6.90 23.89
CA CYS A 23 8.46 -7.01 25.34
C CYS A 23 9.09 -8.36 25.71
N ALA A 24 8.61 -9.47 25.15
CA ALA A 24 9.15 -10.81 25.37
C ALA A 24 10.61 -10.93 24.86
N LEU A 25 10.92 -10.37 23.69
CA LEU A 25 12.29 -10.30 23.17
C LEU A 25 13.19 -9.40 24.03
N ALA A 26 12.67 -8.29 24.55
CA ALA A 26 13.40 -7.42 25.48
C ALA A 26 13.77 -8.18 26.77
N PHE A 27 12.83 -8.94 27.34
CA PHE A 27 13.08 -9.83 28.49
C PHE A 27 14.07 -10.97 28.19
N ALA A 28 14.23 -11.36 26.93
CA ALA A 28 15.22 -12.37 26.54
C ALA A 28 16.66 -11.83 26.56
N THR A 29 16.88 -10.51 26.60
CA THR A 29 18.23 -9.91 26.63
C THR A 29 18.77 -9.75 28.06
N GLU A 30 20.04 -10.10 28.28
CA GLU A 30 20.66 -10.13 29.62
C GLU A 30 20.65 -8.79 30.35
N ARG A 31 20.91 -7.73 29.59
CA ARG A 31 20.98 -6.36 30.09
C ARG A 31 19.63 -5.81 30.54
N HIS A 32 18.55 -6.10 29.81
CA HIS A 32 17.23 -5.52 30.10
C HIS A 32 16.41 -6.35 31.10
N ALA A 33 16.56 -7.68 31.11
CA ALA A 33 15.85 -8.51 32.09
C ALA A 33 16.26 -8.23 33.53
N LYS A 34 17.56 -7.92 33.74
CA LYS A 34 18.09 -7.51 35.06
C LYS A 34 17.55 -6.13 35.48
N HIS A 35 17.35 -5.21 34.53
CA HIS A 35 16.81 -3.87 34.78
C HIS A 35 15.28 -3.85 34.98
N LEU A 36 14.54 -4.82 34.45
CA LEU A 36 13.07 -4.84 34.50
C LEU A 36 12.50 -5.75 35.60
N LEU A 37 13.11 -6.90 35.90
CA LEU A 37 12.57 -7.89 36.86
C LEU A 37 13.26 -7.89 38.23
N GLY A 38 14.38 -7.19 38.42
CA GLY A 38 15.12 -7.16 39.69
C GLY A 38 15.72 -8.50 40.15
N ARG A 39 15.48 -9.60 39.43
CA ARG A 39 16.01 -10.95 39.65
C ARG A 39 16.71 -11.45 38.39
N MET A 40 17.76 -12.26 38.54
CA MET A 40 18.41 -12.94 37.41
C MET A 40 17.50 -14.08 36.92
N PRO A 41 16.88 -13.99 35.72
CA PRO A 41 16.04 -15.06 35.21
C PRO A 41 16.92 -16.22 34.75
N ALA A 42 16.49 -17.45 35.04
CA ALA A 42 17.17 -18.68 34.63
C ALA A 42 17.35 -18.76 33.10
N PRO A 43 18.44 -19.36 32.60
CA PRO A 43 18.76 -19.42 31.18
C PRO A 43 17.69 -20.13 30.33
N GLY A 44 16.94 -21.08 30.91
CA GLY A 44 15.81 -21.75 30.25
C GLY A 44 14.62 -20.81 29.98
N TRP A 45 14.25 -20.00 30.97
CA TRP A 45 13.16 -19.02 30.86
C TRP A 45 13.42 -17.98 29.77
N ARG A 46 14.69 -17.57 29.61
CA ARG A 46 15.12 -16.63 28.56
C ARG A 46 14.98 -17.19 27.15
N ARG A 47 15.30 -18.47 26.97
CA ARG A 47 15.09 -19.15 25.68
C ARG A 47 13.59 -19.26 25.38
N MET A 48 12.78 -19.62 26.38
CA MET A 48 11.32 -19.65 26.23
C MET A 48 10.75 -18.28 25.87
N ALA A 49 11.17 -17.21 26.54
CA ALA A 49 10.74 -15.84 26.21
C ALA A 49 11.13 -15.41 24.79
N ARG A 50 12.30 -15.84 24.30
CA ARG A 50 12.75 -15.58 22.92
C ARG A 50 11.88 -16.32 21.90
N VAL A 51 11.62 -17.60 22.13
CA VAL A 51 10.76 -18.42 21.26
C VAL A 51 9.34 -17.86 21.26
N ALA A 52 8.79 -17.54 22.43
CA ALA A 52 7.47 -16.94 22.57
C ALA A 52 7.38 -15.57 21.86
N GLY A 53 8.40 -14.72 21.99
CA GLY A 53 8.45 -13.42 21.31
C GLY A 53 8.43 -13.55 19.78
N TRP A 54 9.24 -14.45 19.23
CA TRP A 54 9.21 -14.72 17.78
C TRP A 54 7.88 -15.32 17.32
N LEU A 55 7.31 -16.27 18.07
CA LEU A 55 6.01 -16.85 17.75
C LEU A 55 4.91 -15.80 17.72
N LEU A 56 4.87 -14.88 18.70
CA LEU A 56 3.90 -13.78 18.74
C LEU A 56 4.03 -12.85 17.52
N LEU A 57 5.26 -12.55 17.09
CA LEU A 57 5.51 -11.74 15.89
C LEU A 57 5.08 -12.46 14.60
N PHE A 58 5.33 -13.77 14.49
CA PHE A 58 4.88 -14.57 13.36
C PHE A 58 3.36 -14.69 13.29
N VAL A 59 2.69 -14.83 14.43
CA VAL A 59 1.22 -14.85 14.51
C VAL A 59 0.65 -13.48 14.08
N ALA A 60 1.24 -12.38 14.53
CA ALA A 60 0.84 -11.03 14.10
C ALA A 60 1.01 -10.82 12.58
N LEU A 61 2.10 -11.33 12.01
CA LEU A 61 2.36 -11.29 10.56
C LEU A 61 1.35 -12.14 9.77
N ALA A 62 1.14 -13.38 10.20
CA ALA A 62 0.20 -14.30 9.55
C ALA A 62 -1.22 -13.71 9.54
N GLN A 63 -1.61 -13.03 10.62
CA GLN A 63 -2.91 -12.36 10.71
C GLN A 63 -3.02 -11.17 9.74
N GLY A 64 -1.94 -10.38 9.57
CA GLY A 64 -1.90 -9.30 8.59
C GLY A 64 -2.00 -9.80 7.14
N ILE A 65 -1.28 -10.88 6.82
CA ILE A 65 -1.29 -11.51 5.48
C ILE A 65 -2.66 -12.13 5.19
N ALA A 66 -3.26 -12.85 6.14
CA ALA A 66 -4.55 -13.51 5.96
C ALA A 66 -5.70 -12.54 5.71
N ALA A 67 -5.61 -11.32 6.25
CA ALA A 67 -6.69 -10.34 6.16
C ALA A 67 -6.56 -9.35 4.99
N LEU A 68 -5.33 -8.96 4.64
CA LEU A 68 -5.07 -7.87 3.68
C LEU A 68 -4.24 -8.34 2.46
N GLY A 69 -3.94 -9.64 2.37
CA GLY A 69 -3.02 -10.18 1.38
C GLY A 69 -1.55 -9.91 1.73
N SER A 70 -0.62 -10.55 1.02
CA SER A 70 0.81 -10.52 1.34
C SER A 70 1.41 -9.12 1.23
N GLY A 71 1.14 -8.37 0.16
CA GLY A 71 1.73 -7.04 -0.06
C GLY A 71 1.32 -6.00 0.98
N VAL A 72 0.01 -5.79 1.15
CA VAL A 72 -0.53 -4.79 2.10
C VAL A 72 -0.32 -5.26 3.55
N GLY A 73 -0.52 -6.55 3.83
CA GLY A 73 -0.36 -7.13 5.16
C GLY A 73 1.05 -7.01 5.73
N ILE A 74 2.09 -7.30 4.93
CA ILE A 74 3.49 -7.16 5.36
C ILE A 74 3.83 -5.69 5.65
N THR A 75 3.44 -4.78 4.76
CA THR A 75 3.74 -3.35 4.86
C THR A 75 3.10 -2.74 6.11
N LEU A 76 1.83 -3.07 6.36
CA LEU A 76 1.10 -2.63 7.53
C LEU A 76 1.70 -3.21 8.82
N TRP A 77 2.07 -4.49 8.83
CA TRP A 77 2.75 -5.12 9.97
C TRP A 77 4.07 -4.42 10.31
N LEU A 78 4.89 -4.07 9.31
CA LEU A 78 6.12 -3.28 9.50
C LEU A 78 5.84 -1.88 10.08
N GLY A 79 4.74 -1.25 9.67
CA GLY A 79 4.28 0.02 10.25
C GLY A 79 3.98 -0.10 11.74
N TRP A 80 3.20 -1.11 12.14
CA TRP A 80 2.85 -1.34 13.55
C TRP A 80 4.03 -1.80 14.40
N LEU A 81 4.95 -2.60 13.84
CA LEU A 81 6.21 -2.96 14.49
C LEU A 81 7.02 -1.72 14.88
N SER A 82 7.11 -0.74 13.98
CA SER A 82 7.85 0.50 14.21
C SER A 82 7.24 1.33 15.34
N ILE A 83 5.91 1.43 15.38
CA ILE A 83 5.17 2.12 16.45
C ILE A 83 5.37 1.40 17.79
N ALA A 84 5.25 0.07 17.82
CA ALA A 84 5.46 -0.73 19.03
C ALA A 84 6.89 -0.59 19.58
N ALA A 85 7.90 -0.63 18.70
CA ALA A 85 9.29 -0.43 19.08
C ALA A 85 9.51 0.99 19.64
N LEU A 86 8.96 2.02 18.99
CA LEU A 86 9.09 3.40 19.45
C LEU A 86 8.42 3.61 20.82
N ALA A 87 7.23 3.05 21.02
CA ALA A 87 6.54 3.08 22.30
C ALA A 87 7.40 2.46 23.41
N LEU A 88 8.04 1.31 23.14
CA LEU A 88 8.93 0.65 24.09
C LEU A 88 10.18 1.48 24.38
N VAL A 89 10.79 2.11 23.37
CA VAL A 89 11.96 2.98 23.53
C VAL A 89 11.68 4.19 24.42
N PHE A 90 10.46 4.75 24.39
CA PHE A 90 10.07 5.85 25.27
C PHE A 90 9.56 5.39 26.65
N ALA A 91 8.98 4.20 26.75
CA ALA A 91 8.48 3.63 28.00
C ALA A 91 9.61 3.12 28.91
N LEU A 92 10.63 2.46 28.34
CA LEU A 92 11.74 1.89 29.09
C LEU A 92 12.53 2.92 29.94
N PRO A 93 12.83 4.13 29.45
CA PRO A 93 13.44 5.23 30.22
C PRO A 93 12.66 5.66 31.47
N LYS A 94 11.34 5.48 31.50
CA LYS A 94 10.47 5.92 32.60
C LYS A 94 10.14 4.79 33.59
N TRP A 95 10.79 3.63 33.46
CA TRP A 95 10.47 2.45 34.25
C TRP A 95 10.91 2.64 35.72
N PRO A 96 10.09 2.25 36.70
CA PRO A 96 10.32 2.59 38.12
C PRO A 96 11.60 1.99 38.73
N TRP A 97 12.20 0.97 38.11
CA TRP A 97 13.35 0.22 38.64
C TRP A 97 14.68 0.54 37.93
N GLN A 98 14.81 1.72 37.33
CA GLN A 98 16.07 2.12 36.72
C GLN A 98 17.14 2.41 37.78
N PRO A 99 18.36 1.84 37.67
CA PRO A 99 19.45 2.20 38.56
C PRO A 99 19.83 3.67 38.34
N PRO A 100 20.27 4.38 39.39
CA PRO A 100 20.78 5.74 39.24
C PRO A 100 21.92 5.74 38.21
N VAL A 101 21.96 6.79 37.37
CA VAL A 101 23.04 6.99 36.40
C VAL A 101 24.36 6.85 37.15
N ARG A 102 25.21 5.89 36.74
CA ARG A 102 26.53 5.69 37.34
C ARG A 102 27.32 6.98 37.16
N GLU A 103 27.43 7.77 38.22
CA GLU A 103 28.38 8.87 38.27
C GLU A 103 29.78 8.26 38.23
N ASN A 104 30.52 8.60 37.18
CA ASN A 104 31.86 8.08 36.95
C ASN A 104 32.83 8.98 37.76
N PRO A 105 33.50 8.46 38.81
CA PRO A 105 34.32 9.29 39.70
C PRO A 105 35.57 9.87 39.02
N ALA A 106 35.90 9.41 37.81
CA ALA A 106 37.00 9.94 36.99
C ALA A 106 36.80 11.41 36.54
N ARG A 107 35.64 12.03 36.83
CA ARG A 107 35.36 13.44 36.51
C ARG A 107 35.77 14.43 37.61
N ASN A 108 36.27 13.96 38.75
CA ASN A 108 36.73 14.78 39.88
C ASN A 108 38.26 14.98 39.91
N ARG A 109 38.90 15.15 38.74
CA ARG A 109 40.29 15.63 38.69
C ARG A 109 40.24 17.17 38.66
N PRO A 110 41.02 17.89 39.50
CA PRO A 110 41.04 19.35 39.46
C PRO A 110 41.37 19.80 38.04
N ARG A 111 40.57 20.74 37.56
CA ARG A 111 40.64 21.29 36.22
C ARG A 111 41.79 22.28 36.17
N ASP A 112 42.96 21.80 35.76
CA ASP A 112 43.99 22.69 35.23
C ASP A 112 43.56 23.11 33.82
N ASP A 113 43.64 24.41 33.58
CA ASP A 113 43.03 25.12 32.48
C ASP A 113 43.55 24.70 31.10
N ALA A 114 42.60 24.39 30.21
CA ALA A 114 42.48 24.89 28.82
C ALA A 114 41.90 23.80 27.91
N GLY A 115 40.65 24.01 27.51
CA GLY A 115 39.94 23.14 26.57
C GLY A 115 38.49 22.92 26.96
N GLN A 116 37.70 24.00 26.98
CA GLN A 116 36.25 23.85 26.92
C GLN A 116 35.90 23.13 25.60
N SER A 117 35.74 21.81 25.62
CA SER A 117 34.84 21.17 24.67
C SER A 117 33.43 21.43 25.17
N PRO A 118 32.61 22.25 24.48
CA PRO A 118 31.24 22.46 24.90
C PRO A 118 30.53 21.13 24.87
N ALA A 119 29.94 20.75 26.01
CA ALA A 119 28.94 19.70 26.01
C ALA A 119 27.91 20.09 24.94
N VAL A 120 27.75 19.26 23.90
CA VAL A 120 26.71 19.48 22.90
C VAL A 120 25.39 19.24 23.62
N ALA A 121 24.89 20.28 24.29
CA ALA A 121 23.54 20.34 24.77
C ALA A 121 22.68 20.08 23.53
N VAL A 122 21.92 18.98 23.54
CA VAL A 122 20.91 18.78 22.51
C VAL A 122 19.92 19.92 22.70
N SER A 123 20.14 20.98 21.93
CA SER A 123 19.37 22.20 21.96
C SER A 123 17.89 21.85 21.91
N ARG A 124 17.08 22.57 22.69
CA ARG A 124 15.61 22.50 22.62
C ARG A 124 15.13 22.60 21.16
N SER A 125 15.86 23.33 20.31
CA SER A 125 15.61 23.43 18.87
C SER A 125 15.73 22.09 18.13
N ARG A 126 16.70 21.22 18.46
CA ARG A 126 16.88 19.92 17.80
C ARG A 126 15.72 18.95 18.11
N ARG A 127 15.10 19.07 19.29
CA ARG A 127 13.88 18.32 19.65
C ARG A 127 12.65 18.81 18.88
N TRP A 128 12.50 20.13 18.72
CA TRP A 128 11.42 20.70 17.92
C TRP A 128 11.56 20.39 16.41
N VAL A 129 12.79 20.39 15.88
CA VAL A 129 13.07 19.97 14.50
C VAL A 129 12.71 18.49 14.30
N ALA A 130 13.12 17.61 15.22
CA ALA A 130 12.75 16.19 15.15
C ALA A 130 11.24 15.96 15.26
N ALA A 131 10.55 16.68 16.16
CA ALA A 131 9.09 16.62 16.28
C ALA A 131 8.38 17.16 15.03
N GLY A 132 8.89 18.25 14.44
CA GLY A 132 8.39 18.81 13.19
C GLY A 132 8.56 17.86 12.02
N LEU A 133 9.72 17.21 11.89
CA LEU A 133 9.96 16.18 10.87
C LEU A 133 9.01 14.99 11.03
N LEU A 134 8.83 14.49 12.26
CA LEU A 134 7.90 13.39 12.53
C LEU A 134 6.45 13.78 12.18
N ALA A 135 6.02 14.99 12.59
CA ALA A 135 4.71 15.51 12.27
C ALA A 135 4.52 15.69 10.76
N ALA A 136 5.55 16.16 10.04
CA ALA A 136 5.54 16.27 8.59
C ALA A 136 5.41 14.89 7.92
N THR A 137 6.15 13.88 8.38
CA THR A 137 6.01 12.51 7.87
C THR A 137 4.61 11.96 8.09
N VAL A 138 4.04 12.13 9.28
CA VAL A 138 2.67 11.71 9.59
C VAL A 138 1.66 12.46 8.73
N ALA A 139 1.84 13.78 8.55
CA ALA A 139 0.97 14.59 7.71
C ALA A 139 1.03 14.17 6.24
N VAL A 140 2.22 13.94 5.69
CA VAL A 140 2.40 13.45 4.31
C VAL A 140 1.73 12.08 4.14
N PHE A 141 1.91 11.17 5.09
CA PHE A 141 1.30 9.84 5.02
C PHE A 141 -0.22 9.89 5.17
N ALA A 142 -0.74 10.75 6.07
CA ALA A 142 -2.16 10.98 6.23
C ALA A 142 -2.77 11.57 4.95
N ILE A 143 -2.12 12.56 4.34
CA ILE A 143 -2.54 13.12 3.06
C ILE A 143 -2.51 12.05 1.97
N ALA A 144 -1.46 11.23 1.90
CA ALA A 144 -1.35 10.15 0.93
C ALA A 144 -2.50 9.15 1.09
N LEU A 145 -2.80 8.71 2.32
CA LEU A 145 -3.92 7.82 2.62
C LEU A 145 -5.27 8.43 2.28
N LEU A 146 -5.46 9.73 2.53
CA LEU A 146 -6.69 10.44 2.15
C LEU A 146 -6.85 10.61 0.64
N ARG A 147 -5.77 10.46 -0.15
CA ARG A 147 -5.78 10.48 -1.62
C ARG A 147 -5.78 9.10 -2.26
N VAL A 148 -5.69 8.02 -1.48
CA VAL A 148 -5.80 6.66 -2.03
C VAL A 148 -7.20 6.49 -2.62
N GLU A 149 -7.28 6.34 -3.94
CA GLU A 149 -8.53 6.04 -4.60
C GLU A 149 -9.01 4.62 -4.23
N PRO A 150 -10.34 4.39 -4.15
CA PRO A 150 -10.88 3.04 -4.06
C PRO A 150 -10.35 2.17 -5.19
N GLN A 151 -10.22 0.86 -4.95
CA GLN A 151 -9.81 -0.08 -6.01
C GLN A 151 -10.66 0.14 -7.27
N PRO A 152 -10.06 0.21 -8.48
CA PRO A 152 -10.76 0.57 -9.71
C PRO A 152 -12.06 -0.22 -9.95
N LEU A 153 -12.03 -1.51 -9.67
CA LEU A 153 -13.16 -2.44 -9.90
C LEU A 153 -14.28 -2.32 -8.86
N GLN A 154 -14.07 -1.59 -7.75
CA GLN A 154 -15.06 -1.35 -6.70
C GLN A 154 -15.62 0.08 -6.75
N ARG A 155 -15.21 0.87 -7.74
CA ARG A 155 -15.61 2.26 -7.93
C ARG A 155 -17.03 2.32 -8.53
N GLU A 156 -17.76 3.40 -8.25
CA GLU A 156 -19.17 3.53 -8.67
C GLU A 156 -19.36 3.68 -10.18
N ASP A 157 -18.36 4.20 -10.87
CA ASP A 157 -18.27 4.33 -12.33
C ASP A 157 -17.76 3.06 -13.02
N ALA A 158 -17.44 2.00 -12.26
CA ALA A 158 -17.07 0.72 -12.84
C ALA A 158 -18.24 0.13 -13.63
N ILE A 159 -17.96 -0.26 -14.88
CA ILE A 159 -18.94 -0.81 -15.80
C ILE A 159 -19.14 -2.29 -15.46
N GLN A 160 -20.34 -2.63 -15.03
CA GLN A 160 -20.72 -4.00 -14.70
C GLN A 160 -21.73 -4.51 -15.72
N GLY A 161 -21.64 -5.80 -16.04
CA GLY A 161 -22.57 -6.41 -16.97
C GLY A 161 -22.29 -7.88 -17.23
N THR A 162 -22.94 -8.40 -18.27
CA THR A 162 -22.72 -9.74 -18.80
C THR A 162 -22.30 -9.64 -20.26
N LEU A 163 -21.36 -10.49 -20.65
CA LEU A 163 -20.84 -10.56 -22.01
C LEU A 163 -20.85 -12.01 -22.45
N GLY A 164 -21.90 -12.40 -23.16
CA GLY A 164 -22.21 -13.82 -23.34
C GLY A 164 -22.53 -14.47 -21.99
N PRO A 165 -21.90 -15.61 -21.64
CA PRO A 165 -22.15 -16.30 -20.37
C PRO A 165 -21.37 -15.71 -19.17
N TRP A 166 -20.46 -14.76 -19.40
CA TRP A 166 -19.55 -14.28 -18.35
C TRP A 166 -20.00 -12.94 -17.79
N SER A 167 -20.14 -12.86 -16.46
CA SER A 167 -20.26 -11.56 -15.80
C SER A 167 -18.90 -10.90 -15.63
N PHE A 168 -18.87 -9.57 -15.77
CA PHE A 168 -17.64 -8.80 -15.71
C PHE A 168 -17.85 -7.44 -15.05
N THR A 169 -16.72 -6.87 -14.60
CA THR A 169 -16.56 -5.49 -14.14
C THR A 169 -15.35 -4.88 -14.84
N LEU A 170 -15.52 -3.74 -15.50
CA LEU A 170 -14.47 -3.01 -16.22
C LEU A 170 -14.35 -1.60 -15.66
N ALA A 171 -13.13 -1.12 -15.42
CA ALA A 171 -12.89 0.25 -14.97
C ALA A 171 -11.55 0.78 -15.49
N GLU A 172 -11.41 2.10 -15.58
CA GLU A 172 -10.09 2.74 -15.74
C GLU A 172 -9.22 2.46 -14.52
N ALA A 173 -7.94 2.14 -14.73
CA ALA A 173 -6.99 1.90 -13.65
C ALA A 173 -6.85 3.13 -12.73
N ASP A 174 -6.98 4.34 -13.28
CA ASP A 174 -6.96 5.61 -12.58
C ASP A 174 -7.82 6.66 -13.33
N ARG A 175 -8.26 7.74 -12.66
CA ARG A 175 -9.09 8.79 -13.26
C ARG A 175 -8.32 10.00 -13.81
N ASN A 176 -6.99 9.90 -13.92
CA ASN A 176 -6.19 10.99 -14.46
C ASN A 176 -6.29 11.05 -15.99
N ALA A 177 -5.76 12.12 -16.57
CA ALA A 177 -5.53 12.22 -18.01
C ALA A 177 -4.67 11.04 -18.51
N PRO A 178 -4.73 10.70 -19.82
CA PRO A 178 -3.89 9.67 -20.39
C PRO A 178 -2.42 9.99 -20.17
N GLU A 179 -1.64 8.95 -19.92
CA GLU A 179 -0.20 9.05 -19.83
C GLU A 179 0.36 9.16 -21.25
N VAL A 180 1.37 10.00 -21.43
CA VAL A 180 2.08 10.13 -22.70
C VAL A 180 3.41 9.43 -22.54
N VAL A 181 3.58 8.32 -23.25
CA VAL A 181 4.85 7.58 -23.29
C VAL A 181 5.74 8.11 -24.42
N ASP A 182 6.89 7.47 -24.62
CA ASP A 182 7.82 7.81 -25.70
C ASP A 182 7.11 7.96 -27.05
N MET A 183 7.62 8.88 -27.88
CA MET A 183 7.05 9.24 -29.19
C MET A 183 5.67 9.91 -29.14
N ASP A 184 5.34 10.60 -28.04
CA ASP A 184 4.09 11.33 -27.85
C ASP A 184 2.83 10.46 -28.03
N VAL A 185 2.91 9.18 -27.67
CA VAL A 185 1.79 8.25 -27.79
C VAL A 185 0.96 8.28 -26.50
N PRO A 186 -0.29 8.76 -26.53
CA PRO A 186 -1.15 8.71 -25.35
C PRO A 186 -1.64 7.29 -25.12
N ILE A 187 -1.47 6.79 -23.91
CA ILE A 187 -1.96 5.49 -23.45
C ILE A 187 -2.92 5.65 -22.28
N LYS A 188 -3.80 4.65 -22.11
CA LYS A 188 -4.66 4.55 -20.93
C LYS A 188 -4.79 3.11 -20.46
N ALA A 189 -4.71 2.93 -19.15
CA ALA A 189 -4.79 1.64 -18.48
C ALA A 189 -6.22 1.33 -18.01
N PHE A 190 -6.63 0.08 -18.20
CA PHE A 190 -7.94 -0.45 -17.80
C PHE A 190 -7.79 -1.76 -17.04
N ARG A 191 -8.65 -1.95 -16.04
CA ARG A 191 -8.77 -3.17 -15.25
C ARG A 191 -10.08 -3.87 -15.59
N LEU A 192 -10.01 -5.18 -15.78
CA LEU A 192 -11.15 -6.04 -16.06
C LEU A 192 -11.17 -7.18 -15.06
N ARG A 193 -12.33 -7.41 -14.45
CA ARG A 193 -12.59 -8.58 -13.63
C ARG A 193 -13.73 -9.41 -14.21
N PHE A 194 -13.55 -10.71 -14.33
CA PHE A 194 -14.62 -11.67 -14.60
C PHE A 194 -15.10 -12.33 -13.31
N CYS A 195 -16.23 -13.05 -13.38
CA CYS A 195 -16.62 -13.95 -12.31
C CYS A 195 -15.54 -15.02 -12.07
N GLU A 196 -15.38 -15.48 -10.82
CA GLU A 196 -14.28 -16.39 -10.47
C GLU A 196 -14.36 -17.72 -11.24
N ALA A 197 -15.57 -18.23 -11.49
CA ALA A 197 -15.78 -19.45 -12.28
C ALA A 197 -15.59 -19.24 -13.79
N CYS A 198 -15.77 -18.02 -14.29
CA CYS A 198 -15.76 -17.68 -15.71
C CYS A 198 -14.36 -17.79 -16.34
N ASP A 199 -13.31 -17.58 -15.55
CA ASP A 199 -11.92 -17.60 -16.00
C ASP A 199 -11.54 -18.91 -16.71
N ALA A 200 -12.13 -20.03 -16.25
CA ALA A 200 -11.88 -21.35 -16.80
C ALA A 200 -12.31 -21.49 -18.28
N ASP A 201 -13.26 -20.69 -18.75
CA ASP A 201 -13.85 -20.80 -20.08
C ASP A 201 -13.35 -19.72 -21.06
N ILE A 202 -12.65 -18.69 -20.54
CA ILE A 202 -12.18 -17.56 -21.35
C ILE A 202 -10.79 -17.87 -21.91
N ARG A 203 -10.59 -17.66 -23.21
CA ARG A 203 -9.29 -17.77 -23.86
C ARG A 203 -8.55 -16.44 -23.83
N HIS A 204 -9.17 -15.38 -24.37
CA HIS A 204 -8.61 -14.03 -24.41
C HIS A 204 -9.70 -12.97 -24.26
N ALA A 205 -9.34 -11.83 -23.71
CA ALA A 205 -10.13 -10.61 -23.74
C ALA A 205 -9.28 -9.50 -24.37
N TYR A 206 -9.88 -8.65 -25.19
CA TYR A 206 -9.22 -7.55 -25.89
C TYR A 206 -9.98 -6.24 -25.67
N LEU A 207 -9.24 -5.15 -25.63
CA LEU A 207 -9.78 -3.80 -25.55
C LEU A 207 -9.26 -2.94 -26.70
N LYS A 208 -10.16 -2.15 -27.30
CA LYS A 208 -9.82 -1.27 -28.41
C LYS A 208 -10.71 -0.03 -28.44
N VAL A 209 -10.13 1.13 -28.77
CA VAL A 209 -10.92 2.30 -29.18
C VAL A 209 -11.34 2.13 -30.64
N ASN A 210 -12.64 2.33 -30.87
CA ASN A 210 -13.40 2.07 -32.09
C ASN A 210 -13.54 0.59 -32.43
N LYS A 211 -14.59 0.30 -33.19
CA LYS A 211 -14.97 -1.06 -33.56
C LYS A 211 -13.83 -1.81 -34.26
N PRO A 212 -13.46 -3.02 -33.80
CA PRO A 212 -12.51 -3.86 -34.50
C PRO A 212 -12.99 -4.22 -35.90
N ARG A 213 -12.15 -3.99 -36.92
CA ARG A 213 -12.42 -4.36 -38.32
C ARG A 213 -12.36 -5.87 -38.58
N SER A 214 -11.67 -6.61 -37.72
CA SER A 214 -11.55 -8.06 -37.76
C SER A 214 -11.00 -8.58 -36.43
N MET A 215 -11.11 -9.88 -36.17
CA MET A 215 -10.56 -10.49 -34.95
C MET A 215 -9.03 -10.44 -34.87
N ARG A 216 -8.33 -10.35 -36.01
CA ARG A 216 -6.87 -10.13 -36.03
C ARG A 216 -6.49 -8.72 -35.55
N ALA A 217 -7.44 -7.79 -35.55
CA ALA A 217 -7.30 -6.42 -35.08
C ALA A 217 -8.24 -6.13 -33.90
N ALA A 218 -8.51 -7.13 -33.05
CA ALA A 218 -9.43 -7.05 -31.92
C ALA A 218 -9.04 -5.99 -30.87
N GLY A 219 -7.75 -5.65 -30.77
CA GLY A 219 -7.24 -4.69 -29.80
C GLY A 219 -6.00 -5.19 -29.07
N MET A 220 -5.68 -4.52 -27.97
CA MET A 220 -4.68 -5.00 -27.02
C MET A 220 -5.32 -6.06 -26.12
N ALA A 221 -4.58 -7.13 -25.85
CA ALA A 221 -5.05 -8.19 -24.96
C ALA A 221 -4.94 -7.76 -23.50
N PHE A 222 -5.93 -8.16 -22.69
CA PHE A 222 -5.80 -8.11 -21.24
C PHE A 222 -4.81 -9.15 -20.76
N GLU A 223 -3.89 -8.73 -19.90
CA GLU A 223 -2.87 -9.54 -19.25
C GLU A 223 -3.13 -9.63 -17.74
N GLY A 224 -2.77 -10.74 -17.11
CA GLY A 224 -2.99 -10.94 -15.69
C GLY A 224 -3.32 -12.39 -15.35
N ALA A 225 -3.24 -12.71 -14.06
CA ALA A 225 -3.54 -14.04 -13.57
C ALA A 225 -5.01 -14.14 -13.17
N ARG A 226 -5.69 -15.18 -13.68
CA ARG A 226 -7.07 -15.54 -13.34
C ARG A 226 -8.09 -14.47 -13.75
N TRP A 227 -9.08 -14.26 -12.88
CA TRP A 227 -10.26 -13.44 -13.11
C TRP A 227 -10.01 -11.93 -13.04
N GLU A 228 -8.85 -11.44 -12.58
CA GLU A 228 -8.49 -10.02 -12.66
C GLU A 228 -7.33 -9.80 -13.63
N ARG A 229 -7.53 -8.85 -14.56
CA ARG A 229 -6.62 -8.58 -15.67
C ARG A 229 -6.52 -7.09 -15.93
N GLU A 230 -5.46 -6.68 -16.59
CA GLU A 230 -5.14 -5.30 -16.92
C GLU A 230 -4.76 -5.17 -18.39
N VAL A 231 -5.00 -4.01 -18.98
CA VAL A 231 -4.56 -3.70 -20.34
C VAL A 231 -4.19 -2.22 -20.41
N GLU A 232 -3.15 -1.92 -21.18
CA GLU A 232 -2.83 -0.58 -21.62
C GLU A 232 -3.14 -0.46 -23.11
N ILE A 233 -4.00 0.48 -23.47
CA ILE A 233 -4.37 0.73 -24.86
C ILE A 233 -3.76 2.04 -25.35
N GLN A 234 -3.25 2.02 -26.58
CA GLN A 234 -2.90 3.24 -27.29
C GLN A 234 -4.18 3.95 -27.74
N LEU A 235 -4.25 5.25 -27.48
CA LEU A 235 -5.39 6.08 -27.81
C LEU A 235 -5.18 6.72 -29.20
N PRO A 236 -6.10 6.53 -30.14
CA PRO A 236 -5.96 7.09 -31.48
C PRO A 236 -6.09 8.62 -31.44
N ALA A 237 -5.33 9.32 -32.30
CA ALA A 237 -5.29 10.79 -32.33
C ALA A 237 -6.66 11.45 -32.62
N ASN A 238 -7.57 10.73 -33.27
CA ASN A 238 -8.92 11.20 -33.60
C ASN A 238 -9.97 10.85 -32.54
N LEU A 239 -9.56 10.51 -31.32
CA LEU A 239 -10.47 10.19 -30.22
C LEU A 239 -11.38 11.39 -29.89
N GLN A 240 -12.67 11.10 -29.81
CA GLN A 240 -13.75 12.03 -29.49
C GLN A 240 -14.63 11.46 -28.37
N ALA A 241 -15.52 12.30 -27.83
CA ALA A 241 -16.45 11.92 -26.77
C ALA A 241 -17.35 10.73 -27.15
N ASP A 242 -17.79 10.69 -28.42
CA ASP A 242 -18.65 9.66 -29.00
C ASP A 242 -17.88 8.44 -29.54
N SER A 243 -16.55 8.47 -29.54
CA SER A 243 -15.74 7.29 -29.89
C SER A 243 -16.09 6.14 -28.95
N GLU A 244 -16.13 4.91 -29.46
CA GLU A 244 -16.55 3.76 -28.66
C GLU A 244 -15.36 2.98 -28.12
N LEU A 245 -15.39 2.58 -26.87
CA LEU A 245 -14.49 1.59 -26.29
C LEU A 245 -15.11 0.19 -26.44
N TRP A 246 -14.45 -0.67 -27.21
CA TRP A 246 -14.89 -2.03 -27.51
C TRP A 246 -14.16 -3.06 -26.66
N LEU A 247 -14.93 -3.83 -25.88
CA LEU A 247 -14.48 -5.04 -25.20
C LEU A 247 -14.85 -6.25 -26.05
N THR A 248 -13.86 -7.09 -26.38
CA THR A 248 -14.06 -8.34 -27.13
C THR A 248 -13.56 -9.51 -26.31
N VAL A 249 -14.41 -10.50 -26.02
CA VAL A 249 -14.05 -11.69 -25.26
C VAL A 249 -14.23 -12.93 -26.12
N VAL A 250 -13.20 -13.78 -26.13
CA VAL A 250 -13.14 -15.02 -26.90
C VAL A 250 -13.13 -16.20 -25.94
N GLY A 251 -14.12 -17.07 -26.05
CA GLY A 251 -14.21 -18.31 -25.29
C GLY A 251 -13.21 -19.36 -25.76
N LYS A 252 -12.91 -20.34 -24.90
CA LYS A 252 -12.08 -21.49 -25.26
C LYS A 252 -12.73 -22.37 -26.32
N ASP A 253 -14.06 -22.37 -26.37
CA ASP A 253 -14.90 -22.97 -27.40
C ASP A 253 -14.87 -22.21 -28.74
N GLY A 254 -14.27 -21.02 -28.79
CA GLY A 254 -14.20 -20.18 -29.99
C GLY A 254 -15.36 -19.20 -30.14
N SER A 255 -16.31 -19.17 -29.21
CA SER A 255 -17.36 -18.14 -29.17
C SER A 255 -16.75 -16.75 -29.01
N VAL A 256 -17.37 -15.74 -29.62
CA VAL A 256 -16.93 -14.34 -29.56
C VAL A 256 -18.09 -13.47 -29.11
N HIS A 257 -17.87 -12.70 -28.04
CA HIS A 257 -18.84 -11.77 -27.50
C HIS A 257 -18.23 -10.37 -27.41
N GLN A 258 -19.00 -9.35 -27.80
CA GLN A 258 -18.54 -7.96 -27.84
C GLN A 258 -19.52 -7.01 -27.16
N ALA A 259 -18.98 -6.00 -26.48
CA ALA A 259 -19.72 -4.88 -25.92
C ALA A 259 -18.97 -3.57 -26.18
N ALA A 260 -19.71 -2.47 -26.24
CA ALA A 260 -19.18 -1.15 -26.53
C ALA A 260 -19.82 -0.07 -25.66
N TRP A 261 -19.06 0.98 -25.34
CA TRP A 261 -19.50 2.15 -24.58
C TRP A 261 -18.83 3.41 -25.11
N SER A 262 -19.47 4.58 -24.98
CA SER A 262 -18.84 5.85 -25.39
C SER A 262 -17.65 6.21 -24.50
N MET A 263 -16.61 6.79 -25.09
CA MET A 263 -15.42 7.27 -24.38
C MET A 263 -15.77 8.34 -23.34
N GLU A 264 -16.80 9.16 -23.58
CA GLU A 264 -17.31 10.12 -22.58
C GLU A 264 -17.79 9.44 -21.30
N ARG A 265 -18.47 8.28 -21.44
CA ARG A 265 -18.93 7.50 -20.29
C ARG A 265 -17.78 6.79 -19.58
N VAL A 266 -16.85 6.23 -20.36
CA VAL A 266 -15.84 5.33 -19.81
C VAL A 266 -14.57 6.06 -19.33
N SER A 267 -14.20 7.16 -19.97
CA SER A 267 -12.96 7.90 -19.69
C SER A 267 -13.13 9.41 -19.96
N PRO A 268 -13.95 10.11 -19.17
CA PRO A 268 -14.22 11.54 -19.39
C PRO A 268 -12.96 12.41 -19.27
N ALA A 269 -12.01 12.05 -18.40
CA ALA A 269 -10.74 12.77 -18.25
C ALA A 269 -9.87 12.70 -19.51
N THR A 270 -9.90 11.56 -20.21
CA THR A 270 -9.20 11.36 -21.49
C THR A 270 -9.83 12.18 -22.60
N VAL A 271 -11.16 12.17 -22.70
CA VAL A 271 -11.89 13.01 -23.67
C VAL A 271 -11.53 14.49 -23.47
N ALA A 272 -11.60 14.97 -22.23
CA ALA A 272 -11.25 16.36 -21.90
C ALA A 272 -9.78 16.70 -22.22
N TRP A 273 -8.87 15.73 -22.12
CA TRP A 273 -7.46 15.93 -22.51
C TRP A 273 -7.31 16.09 -24.03
N PHE A 274 -7.98 15.26 -24.84
CA PHE A 274 -7.97 15.38 -26.30
C PHE A 274 -8.64 16.68 -26.78
N ASP A 275 -9.71 17.11 -26.12
CA ASP A 275 -10.34 18.40 -26.41
C ASP A 275 -9.37 19.56 -26.22
N ARG A 276 -8.64 19.58 -25.09
CA ARG A 276 -7.61 20.61 -24.83
C ARG A 276 -6.49 20.58 -25.87
N GLN A 277 -6.02 19.40 -26.27
CA GLN A 277 -4.99 19.30 -27.31
C GLN A 277 -5.48 19.86 -28.65
N ARG A 278 -6.70 19.51 -29.07
CA ARG A 278 -7.29 20.05 -30.31
C ARG A 278 -7.43 21.57 -30.26
N SER A 279 -7.93 22.13 -29.17
CA SER A 279 -8.02 23.60 -29.01
C SER A 279 -6.65 24.27 -29.00
N GLY A 280 -5.64 23.65 -28.39
CA GLY A 280 -4.26 24.15 -28.39
C GLY A 280 -3.62 24.15 -29.78
N HIS A 281 -3.93 23.16 -30.61
CA HIS A 281 -3.50 23.11 -32.01
C HIS A 281 -4.26 24.08 -32.91
N ALA A 282 -5.56 24.28 -32.70
CA ALA A 282 -6.38 25.21 -33.49
C ALA A 282 -6.00 26.70 -33.28
N ASN A 283 -5.37 27.01 -32.14
CA ASN A 283 -4.93 28.36 -31.77
C ASN A 283 -3.45 28.66 -32.13
N ARG A 284 -2.75 27.74 -32.82
CA ARG A 284 -1.38 27.94 -33.35
C ARG A 284 -1.43 28.12 -34.86
#